data_AF-A0A955ZAV8-F1
#
_entry.id   AF-A0A955ZAV8-F1
#
_cell.length_a   1.000
_cell.length_b   1.000
_cell.length_c   1.000
_cell.angle_alpha   90.00
_cell.angle_beta   90.00
_cell.angle_gamma   90.00
#
_symmetry.space_group_name_H-M   'P 1'
#
loop_
_entity.id
_entity.type
_entity.pdbx_description
1 polymer ?
#
loop_
_entity_poly.entity_id
_entity_poly.type
_entity_poly.pdbx_seq_one_letter_code
_entity_poly.pdbx_strand_id
1 'polypeptide(L)'
;MSRTYHTQDFVYAGSNQRTALRQQLAVAEHYRTLHHKRRAEIERSYAEATGELARAILPGFTLEILQRAAALTGYQRPIAEDALGAMERERASLKQRIAQIEADPRFAQRELLRHPSTGSLTRGLREIEEMIAPMKDVLERCQHVRLGRLIESGYGTPEYGTAFWRLSYYRDWEAADDILERFADKQVFSEVRDEYLRAFQAYGPLDAERARISAEIAAGEALEREHQARSQALATLAARWLEQVRRATVTFLFECPPGALGSRLSKDAEVELLFKRAAGLYHKIKYLDAIVQYQVDAFVFDAKKALAKIDKDLTKYRRAKHVHTRFPAAMFERRFRDRSATYQKRWQRFEKTYTRVYAFDRWDRAHLDNDLLWWNVMTDGRVAGDFIAEVHEFHRARPGYVYTRKRSDRDAYEREEAEEMADAAHTLEDPVDGLLDPS
;
A
#
# COMPACT_ATOMS: atom_id res chain seq x y z
N MET A 1 58.81 30.95 -2.14
CA MET A 1 57.57 31.67 -2.50
C MET A 1 56.39 30.73 -2.32
N SER A 2 55.37 31.10 -1.54
CA SER A 2 54.20 30.24 -1.31
C SER A 2 53.30 30.25 -2.56
N ARG A 3 52.92 29.08 -3.08
CA ARG A 3 52.06 28.96 -4.27
C ARG A 3 50.69 29.59 -3.98
N THR A 4 50.21 30.43 -4.88
CA THR A 4 48.89 31.08 -4.79
C THR A 4 48.03 30.73 -6.00
N TYR A 5 46.75 30.50 -5.77
CA TYR A 5 45.77 30.21 -6.81
C TYR A 5 44.88 31.44 -7.05
N HIS A 6 44.43 31.62 -8.29
CA HIS A 6 43.57 32.72 -8.71
C HIS A 6 42.09 32.31 -8.72
N THR A 7 41.20 33.28 -8.89
CA THR A 7 39.75 33.06 -8.99
C THR A 7 39.36 32.09 -10.10
N GLN A 8 40.06 32.10 -11.25
CA GLN A 8 39.81 31.15 -12.34
C GLN A 8 40.12 29.70 -11.90
N ASP A 9 41.24 29.47 -11.22
CA ASP A 9 41.59 28.15 -10.68
C ASP A 9 40.53 27.65 -9.69
N PHE A 10 40.03 28.55 -8.83
CA PHE A 10 38.97 28.24 -7.87
C PHE A 10 37.66 27.86 -8.57
N VAL A 11 37.25 28.62 -9.59
CA VAL A 11 36.03 28.34 -10.36
C VAL A 11 36.16 27.01 -11.11
N TYR A 12 37.34 26.73 -11.69
CA TYR A 12 37.61 25.46 -12.38
C TYR A 12 37.56 24.27 -11.40
N ALA A 13 38.34 24.30 -10.32
CA ALA A 13 38.38 23.23 -9.33
C ALA A 13 37.03 23.02 -8.64
N GLY A 14 36.31 24.11 -8.34
CA GLY A 14 34.95 24.03 -7.79
C GLY A 14 33.95 23.42 -8.76
N SER A 15 34.05 23.72 -10.05
CA SER A 15 33.18 23.12 -11.08
C SER A 15 33.47 21.62 -11.26
N ASN A 16 34.73 21.21 -11.19
CA ASN A 16 35.12 19.79 -11.22
C ASN A 16 34.61 19.05 -9.98
N GLN A 17 34.82 19.60 -8.78
CA GLN A 17 34.32 19.01 -7.54
C GLN A 17 32.79 18.92 -7.52
N ARG A 18 32.10 19.93 -8.05
CA ARG A 18 30.63 19.91 -8.22
C ARG A 18 30.19 18.75 -9.11
N THR A 19 30.86 18.57 -10.24
CA THR A 19 30.56 17.49 -11.20
C THR A 19 30.80 16.12 -10.58
N ALA A 20 31.94 15.94 -9.89
CA ALA A 20 32.25 14.70 -9.17
C ALA A 20 31.18 14.38 -8.10
N LEU A 21 30.76 15.36 -7.28
CA LEU A 21 29.70 15.13 -6.29
C LEU A 21 28.35 14.78 -6.94
N ARG A 22 28.00 15.38 -8.07
CA ARG A 22 26.79 15.02 -8.82
C ARG A 22 26.84 13.59 -9.35
N GLN A 23 27.97 13.15 -9.87
CA GLN A 23 28.17 11.76 -10.29
C GLN A 23 28.00 10.80 -9.11
N GLN A 24 28.57 11.11 -7.94
CA GLN A 24 28.40 10.28 -6.76
C GLN A 24 26.96 10.27 -6.22
N LEU A 25 26.23 11.38 -6.33
CA LEU A 25 24.80 11.41 -6.02
C LEU A 25 23.98 10.52 -6.97
N ALA A 26 24.34 10.47 -8.26
CA ALA A 26 23.71 9.55 -9.21
C ALA A 26 23.98 8.08 -8.85
N VAL A 27 25.20 7.75 -8.41
CA VAL A 27 25.53 6.40 -7.91
C VAL A 27 24.70 6.05 -6.66
N ALA A 28 24.54 7.00 -5.73
CA ALA A 28 23.70 6.79 -4.54
C ALA A 28 22.23 6.56 -4.91
N GLU A 29 21.69 7.31 -5.87
CA GLU A 29 20.32 7.14 -6.36
C GLU A 29 20.11 5.80 -7.07
N HIS A 30 21.11 5.34 -7.83
CA HIS A 30 21.13 4.00 -8.39
C HIS A 30 20.99 2.93 -7.29
N TYR A 31 21.76 3.04 -6.19
CA TYR A 31 21.67 2.10 -5.08
C TYR A 31 20.33 2.15 -4.34
N ARG A 32 19.69 3.32 -4.21
CA ARG A 32 18.32 3.41 -3.67
C ARG A 32 17.32 2.68 -4.56
N THR A 33 17.38 2.92 -5.86
CA THR A 33 16.51 2.26 -6.83
C THR A 33 16.70 0.74 -6.80
N LEU A 34 17.96 0.29 -6.77
CA LEU A 34 18.30 -1.14 -6.63
C LEU A 34 17.74 -1.71 -5.33
N HIS A 35 17.90 -1.00 -4.22
CA HIS A 35 17.39 -1.43 -2.93
C HIS A 35 15.87 -1.55 -2.91
N HIS A 36 15.12 -0.59 -3.44
CA HIS A 36 13.66 -0.68 -3.51
C HIS A 36 13.18 -1.92 -4.28
N LYS A 37 13.83 -2.22 -5.42
CA LYS A 37 13.50 -3.44 -6.20
C LYS A 37 13.76 -4.72 -5.41
N ARG A 38 14.96 -4.83 -4.80
CA ARG A 38 15.36 -6.00 -4.00
C ARG A 38 14.53 -6.14 -2.72
N ARG A 39 14.17 -5.04 -2.09
CA ARG A 39 13.30 -5.02 -0.91
C ARG A 39 11.91 -5.57 -1.23
N ALA A 40 11.30 -5.13 -2.34
CA ALA A 40 10.00 -5.63 -2.79
C ALA A 40 10.04 -7.13 -3.18
N GLU A 41 11.16 -7.61 -3.71
CA GLU A 41 11.39 -9.05 -3.93
C GLU A 41 11.41 -9.83 -2.61
N ILE A 42 12.21 -9.38 -1.64
CA ILE A 42 12.32 -10.06 -0.34
C ILE A 42 10.99 -10.00 0.43
N GLU A 43 10.22 -8.90 0.34
CA GLU A 43 8.90 -8.79 0.96
C GLU A 43 7.92 -9.82 0.40
N ARG A 44 7.97 -10.10 -0.91
CA ARG A 44 7.17 -11.19 -1.51
C ARG A 44 7.61 -12.55 -0.99
N SER A 45 8.92 -12.82 -0.99
CA SER A 45 9.45 -14.08 -0.43
C SER A 45 9.12 -14.25 1.06
N TYR A 46 9.07 -13.15 1.82
CA TYR A 46 8.68 -13.15 3.23
C TYR A 46 7.18 -13.47 3.40
N ALA A 47 6.32 -12.86 2.58
CA ALA A 47 4.88 -13.17 2.57
C ALA A 47 4.61 -14.64 2.19
N GLU A 48 5.36 -15.17 1.22
CA GLU A 48 5.29 -16.58 0.82
C GLU A 48 5.75 -17.51 1.95
N ALA A 49 6.93 -17.24 2.53
CA ALA A 49 7.49 -18.05 3.62
C ALA A 49 6.61 -18.05 4.88
N THR A 50 6.01 -16.91 5.24
CA THR A 50 5.06 -16.84 6.36
C THR A 50 3.76 -17.59 6.07
N GLY A 51 3.26 -17.55 4.83
CA GLY A 51 2.11 -18.35 4.40
C GLY A 51 2.38 -19.86 4.38
N GLU A 52 3.55 -20.29 3.93
CA GLU A 52 4.02 -21.68 4.00
C GLU A 52 4.11 -22.15 5.45
N LEU A 53 4.80 -21.39 6.31
CA LEU A 53 4.89 -21.67 7.74
C LEU A 53 3.51 -21.82 8.39
N ALA A 54 2.60 -20.88 8.13
CA ALA A 54 1.26 -20.91 8.70
C ALA A 54 0.45 -22.14 8.25
N ARG A 55 0.60 -22.56 6.98
CA ARG A 55 -0.05 -23.77 6.45
C ARG A 55 0.55 -25.04 7.00
N ALA A 56 1.87 -25.08 7.22
CA ALA A 56 2.56 -26.22 7.82
C ALA A 56 2.14 -26.43 9.29
N ILE A 57 2.05 -25.34 10.07
CA ILE A 57 1.60 -25.39 11.46
C ILE A 57 0.11 -25.72 11.57
N LEU A 58 -0.71 -25.08 10.74
CA LEU A 58 -2.16 -25.15 10.83
C LEU A 58 -2.77 -25.48 9.46
N PRO A 59 -2.72 -26.75 8.99
CA PRO A 59 -3.20 -27.14 7.66
C PRO A 59 -4.73 -27.07 7.52
N GLY A 60 -5.47 -27.20 8.62
CA GLY A 60 -6.93 -27.15 8.66
C GLY A 60 -7.45 -26.56 9.96
N PHE A 61 -8.78 -26.49 10.09
CA PHE A 61 -9.45 -25.83 11.22
C PHE A 61 -10.31 -26.83 12.02
N THR A 62 -9.63 -27.74 12.74
CA THR A 62 -10.24 -28.73 13.63
C THR A 62 -9.60 -28.66 15.01
N LEU A 63 -10.27 -29.22 16.04
CA LEU A 63 -9.77 -29.17 17.41
C LEU A 63 -8.41 -29.88 17.54
N GLU A 64 -8.26 -31.04 16.91
CA GLU A 64 -7.01 -31.81 16.89
C GLU A 64 -5.86 -31.00 16.27
N ILE A 65 -6.10 -30.34 15.14
CA ILE A 65 -5.09 -29.52 14.47
C ILE A 65 -4.72 -28.31 15.32
N LEU A 66 -5.69 -27.65 15.96
CA LEU A 66 -5.44 -26.54 16.88
C LEU A 66 -4.62 -26.99 18.10
N GLN A 67 -4.93 -28.15 18.68
CA GLN A 67 -4.18 -28.73 19.80
C GLN A 67 -2.73 -29.06 19.41
N ARG A 68 -2.52 -29.68 18.23
CA ARG A 68 -1.17 -29.92 17.70
C ARG A 68 -0.41 -28.61 17.49
N ALA A 69 -1.03 -27.62 16.84
CA ALA A 69 -0.41 -26.31 16.62
C ALA A 69 -0.05 -25.62 17.93
N ALA A 70 -0.93 -25.68 18.94
CA ALA A 70 -0.68 -25.11 20.26
C ALA A 70 0.43 -25.86 21.03
N ALA A 71 0.55 -27.18 20.87
CA ALA A 71 1.65 -27.94 21.46
C ALA A 71 3.00 -27.64 20.78
N LEU A 72 3.00 -27.42 19.46
CA LEU A 72 4.18 -27.11 18.67
C LEU A 72 4.68 -25.68 18.87
N THR A 73 3.77 -24.71 18.95
CA THR A 73 4.11 -23.28 19.04
C THR A 73 4.05 -22.74 20.47
N GLY A 74 3.25 -23.36 21.33
CA GLY A 74 2.84 -22.81 22.64
C GLY A 74 1.69 -21.81 22.56
N TYR A 75 1.14 -21.54 21.38
CA TYR A 75 0.05 -20.59 21.21
C TYR A 75 -1.31 -21.21 21.59
N GLN A 76 -1.69 -21.09 22.86
CA GLN A 76 -2.91 -21.71 23.42
C GLN A 76 -4.19 -20.90 23.17
N ARG A 77 -4.08 -19.64 22.75
CA ARG A 77 -5.20 -18.70 22.68
C ARG A 77 -6.40 -19.18 21.83
N PRO A 78 -6.22 -19.77 20.63
CA PRO A 78 -7.35 -20.24 19.83
C PRO A 78 -8.18 -21.33 20.51
N ILE A 79 -7.56 -22.12 21.38
CA ILE A 79 -8.22 -23.16 22.18
C ILE A 79 -8.89 -22.54 23.40
N ALA A 80 -8.16 -21.68 24.13
CA ALA A 80 -8.66 -21.03 25.34
C ALA A 80 -9.87 -20.11 25.08
N GLU A 81 -9.92 -19.44 23.93
CA GLU A 81 -11.02 -18.58 23.51
C GLU A 81 -12.14 -19.31 22.74
N ASP A 82 -12.04 -20.64 22.59
CA ASP A 82 -13.00 -21.47 21.86
C ASP A 82 -13.29 -20.92 20.43
N ALA A 83 -12.23 -20.81 19.62
CA ALA A 83 -12.33 -20.28 18.26
C ALA A 83 -13.29 -21.09 17.36
N LEU A 84 -13.39 -22.41 17.60
CA LEU A 84 -14.33 -23.27 16.88
C LEU A 84 -15.79 -22.97 17.27
N GLY A 85 -16.08 -22.85 18.56
CA GLY A 85 -17.40 -22.45 19.01
C GLY A 85 -17.77 -21.04 18.56
N ALA A 86 -16.81 -20.11 18.50
CA ALA A 86 -17.03 -18.78 17.92
C ALA A 86 -17.41 -18.85 16.42
N MET A 87 -16.70 -19.65 15.62
CA MET A 87 -17.03 -19.88 14.22
C MET A 87 -18.43 -20.52 14.05
N GLU A 88 -18.79 -21.51 14.87
CA GLU A 88 -20.11 -22.15 14.78
C GLU A 88 -21.24 -21.21 15.21
N ARG A 89 -21.01 -20.32 16.19
CA ARG A 89 -21.96 -19.25 16.53
C ARG A 89 -22.15 -18.27 15.37
N GLU A 90 -21.07 -17.85 14.71
CA GLU A 90 -21.17 -17.00 13.52
C GLU A 90 -21.91 -17.72 12.38
N ARG A 91 -21.62 -19.01 12.15
CA ARG A 91 -22.33 -19.85 11.18
C ARG A 91 -23.82 -19.90 11.45
N ALA A 92 -24.22 -20.16 12.69
CA ALA A 92 -25.62 -20.20 13.10
C ALA A 92 -26.30 -18.84 12.88
N SER A 93 -25.63 -17.75 13.26
CA SER A 93 -26.14 -16.38 13.05
C SER A 93 -26.34 -16.06 11.56
N LEU A 94 -25.36 -16.39 10.71
CA LEU A 94 -25.45 -16.18 9.27
C LEU A 94 -26.60 -16.99 8.66
N LYS A 95 -26.72 -18.28 9.00
CA LYS A 95 -27.80 -19.15 8.53
C LYS A 95 -29.17 -18.65 8.98
N GLN A 96 -29.29 -18.22 10.24
CA GLN A 96 -30.53 -17.67 10.77
C GLN A 96 -30.93 -16.40 10.01
N ARG A 97 -29.99 -15.47 9.76
CA ARG A 97 -30.28 -14.25 9.03
C ARG A 97 -30.66 -14.51 7.57
N ILE A 98 -29.96 -15.44 6.90
CA ILE A 98 -30.31 -15.86 5.54
C ILE A 98 -31.74 -16.40 5.50
N ALA A 99 -32.09 -17.31 6.41
CA ALA A 99 -33.45 -17.86 6.48
C ALA A 99 -34.51 -16.80 6.78
N GLN A 100 -34.21 -15.80 7.61
CA GLN A 100 -35.10 -14.66 7.85
C GLN A 100 -35.32 -13.81 6.59
N ILE A 101 -34.27 -13.56 5.81
CA ILE A 101 -34.39 -12.82 4.54
C ILE A 101 -35.19 -13.64 3.53
N GLU A 102 -34.94 -14.96 3.44
CA GLU A 102 -35.68 -15.85 2.54
C GLU A 102 -37.17 -15.96 2.88
N ALA A 103 -37.53 -15.81 4.16
CA ALA A 103 -38.91 -15.76 4.60
C ALA A 103 -39.57 -14.37 4.44
N ASP A 104 -38.80 -13.30 4.21
CA ASP A 104 -39.35 -11.96 4.03
C ASP A 104 -40.10 -11.88 2.69
N PRO A 105 -41.41 -11.52 2.67
CA PRO A 105 -42.18 -11.46 1.43
C PRO A 105 -41.55 -10.58 0.35
N ARG A 106 -40.86 -9.50 0.74
CA ARG A 106 -40.19 -8.59 -0.20
C ARG A 106 -39.07 -9.30 -0.96
N PHE A 107 -38.41 -10.27 -0.36
CA PHE A 107 -37.36 -11.06 -1.00
C PHE A 107 -37.91 -12.33 -1.65
N ALA A 108 -38.82 -13.04 -0.98
CA ALA A 108 -39.45 -14.26 -1.49
C ALA A 108 -40.21 -14.02 -2.81
N GLN A 109 -40.88 -12.87 -2.92
CA GLN A 109 -41.65 -12.47 -4.10
C GLN A 109 -40.88 -11.50 -5.01
N ARG A 110 -39.55 -11.43 -4.90
CA ARG A 110 -38.74 -10.42 -5.60
C ARG A 110 -39.01 -10.36 -7.12
N GLU A 111 -39.18 -11.50 -7.77
CA GLU A 111 -39.47 -11.56 -9.21
C GLU A 111 -40.86 -10.97 -9.51
N LEU A 112 -41.87 -11.29 -8.71
CA LEU A 112 -43.23 -10.76 -8.89
C LEU A 112 -43.30 -9.25 -8.62
N LEU A 113 -42.48 -8.73 -7.70
CA LEU A 113 -42.50 -7.34 -7.29
C LEU A 113 -41.59 -6.45 -8.16
N ARG A 114 -40.38 -6.91 -8.47
CA ARG A 114 -39.28 -6.08 -9.00
C ARG A 114 -38.70 -6.55 -10.34
N HIS A 115 -39.21 -7.63 -10.95
CA HIS A 115 -38.70 -8.04 -12.26
C HIS A 115 -38.79 -6.89 -13.28
N PRO A 116 -37.73 -6.59 -14.06
CA PRO A 116 -37.68 -5.38 -14.89
C PRO A 116 -38.84 -5.20 -15.86
N SER A 117 -39.40 -6.29 -16.40
CA SER A 117 -40.50 -6.22 -17.38
C SER A 117 -41.88 -6.56 -16.83
N THR A 118 -41.96 -7.34 -15.74
CA THR A 118 -43.23 -7.92 -15.26
C THR A 118 -43.53 -7.59 -13.79
N GLY A 119 -42.56 -7.07 -13.04
CA GLY A 119 -42.69 -6.74 -11.63
C GLY A 119 -43.79 -5.72 -11.39
N SER A 120 -44.65 -5.97 -10.40
CA SER A 120 -45.79 -5.09 -10.10
C SER A 120 -45.34 -3.70 -9.62
N LEU A 121 -44.30 -3.61 -8.77
CA LEU A 121 -43.76 -2.34 -8.30
C LEU A 121 -43.01 -1.60 -9.41
N THR A 122 -42.20 -2.29 -10.21
CA THR A 122 -41.47 -1.68 -11.33
C THR A 122 -42.43 -1.12 -12.38
N ARG A 123 -43.50 -1.85 -12.68
CA ARG A 123 -44.56 -1.40 -13.59
C ARG A 123 -45.34 -0.24 -13.01
N GLY A 124 -45.77 -0.33 -11.75
CA GLY A 124 -46.48 0.75 -11.07
C GLY A 124 -45.65 2.03 -10.97
N LEU A 125 -44.34 1.91 -10.73
CA LEU A 125 -43.42 3.05 -10.76
C LEU A 125 -43.41 3.70 -12.14
N ARG A 126 -43.27 2.91 -13.21
CA ARG A 126 -43.28 3.43 -14.59
C ARG A 126 -44.60 4.10 -14.94
N GLU A 127 -45.73 3.49 -14.57
CA GLU A 127 -47.07 4.07 -14.80
C GLU A 127 -47.21 5.43 -14.11
N ILE A 128 -46.77 5.54 -12.84
CA ILE A 128 -46.79 6.82 -12.11
C ILE A 128 -45.83 7.83 -12.73
N GLU A 129 -44.64 7.41 -13.16
CA GLU A 129 -43.68 8.29 -13.84
C GLU A 129 -44.25 8.84 -15.15
N GLU A 130 -44.95 8.01 -15.94
CA GLU A 130 -45.67 8.43 -17.16
C GLU A 130 -46.79 9.43 -16.84
N MET A 131 -47.52 9.25 -15.73
CA MET A 131 -48.57 10.18 -15.29
C MET A 131 -48.00 11.51 -14.77
N ILE A 132 -46.88 11.47 -14.04
CA ILE A 132 -46.23 12.65 -13.47
C ILE A 132 -45.55 13.50 -14.55
N ALA A 133 -44.97 12.88 -15.58
CA ALA A 133 -44.20 13.56 -16.61
C ALA A 133 -44.88 14.81 -17.21
N PRO A 134 -46.13 14.76 -17.71
CA PRO A 134 -46.80 15.94 -18.25
C PRO A 134 -47.07 17.01 -17.18
N MET A 135 -47.42 16.61 -15.96
CA MET A 135 -47.68 17.56 -14.86
C MET A 135 -46.40 18.29 -14.47
N LYS A 136 -45.30 17.55 -14.36
CA LYS A 136 -43.98 18.09 -14.03
C LYS A 136 -43.52 19.09 -15.09
N ASP A 137 -43.70 18.76 -16.37
CA ASP A 137 -43.37 19.66 -17.48
C ASP A 137 -44.16 20.98 -17.42
N VAL A 138 -45.47 20.93 -17.11
CA VAL A 138 -46.28 22.15 -16.88
C VAL A 138 -45.74 22.95 -15.70
N LEU A 139 -45.45 22.30 -14.57
CA LEU A 139 -44.92 22.96 -13.37
C LEU A 139 -43.56 23.62 -13.63
N GLU A 140 -42.69 22.97 -14.40
CA GLU A 140 -41.38 23.48 -14.80
C GLU A 140 -41.49 24.66 -15.76
N ARG A 141 -42.34 24.57 -16.78
CA ARG A 141 -42.59 25.67 -17.72
C ARG A 141 -43.16 26.91 -17.03
N CYS A 142 -44.01 26.74 -16.02
CA CYS A 142 -44.57 27.85 -15.25
C CYS A 142 -43.59 28.52 -14.28
N GLN A 143 -42.37 27.98 -14.06
CA GLN A 143 -41.44 28.52 -13.07
C GLN A 143 -41.09 29.99 -13.34
N HIS A 144 -41.51 30.86 -12.43
CA HIS A 144 -41.26 32.28 -12.50
C HIS A 144 -41.31 32.91 -11.11
N VAL A 145 -40.47 33.92 -10.84
CA VAL A 145 -40.39 34.58 -9.52
C VAL A 145 -41.72 35.19 -9.08
N ARG A 146 -42.56 35.61 -10.03
CA ARG A 146 -43.88 36.20 -9.75
C ARG A 146 -45.06 35.21 -9.82
N LEU A 147 -44.84 33.94 -10.18
CA LEU A 147 -45.94 32.98 -10.38
C LEU A 147 -46.86 32.91 -9.16
N GLY A 148 -46.31 32.75 -7.95
CA GLY A 148 -47.12 32.68 -6.72
C GLY A 148 -48.05 33.88 -6.55
N ARG A 149 -47.55 35.09 -6.81
CA ARG A 149 -48.36 36.33 -6.77
C ARG A 149 -49.45 36.34 -7.85
N LEU A 150 -49.13 35.92 -9.08
CA LEU A 150 -50.11 35.86 -10.18
C LEU A 150 -51.27 34.94 -9.82
N ILE A 151 -50.97 33.78 -9.22
CA ILE A 151 -51.97 32.82 -8.75
C ILE A 151 -52.81 33.40 -7.60
N GLU A 152 -52.15 33.94 -6.57
CA GLU A 152 -52.80 34.50 -5.37
C GLU A 152 -53.71 35.70 -5.68
N SER A 153 -53.28 36.57 -6.59
CA SER A 153 -54.04 37.77 -6.98
C SER A 153 -55.15 37.50 -7.99
N GLY A 154 -55.25 36.27 -8.51
CA GLY A 154 -56.21 35.93 -9.56
C GLY A 154 -55.89 36.59 -10.91
N TYR A 155 -54.62 36.84 -11.25
CA TYR A 155 -54.27 37.45 -12.53
C TYR A 155 -54.86 36.67 -13.71
N GLY A 156 -55.49 37.37 -14.66
CA GLY A 156 -56.21 36.77 -15.79
C GLY A 156 -57.66 36.34 -15.49
N THR A 157 -58.17 36.60 -14.29
CA THR A 157 -59.56 36.31 -13.88
C THR A 157 -60.30 37.59 -13.48
N PRO A 158 -61.65 37.60 -13.45
CA PRO A 158 -62.43 38.75 -12.96
C PRO A 158 -62.07 39.20 -11.54
N GLU A 159 -61.46 38.32 -10.74
CA GLU A 159 -61.02 38.57 -9.37
C GLU A 159 -59.73 39.44 -9.30
N TYR A 160 -59.05 39.72 -10.42
CA TYR A 160 -57.84 40.53 -10.43
C TYR A 160 -58.11 42.01 -10.11
N GLY A 161 -57.95 42.39 -8.85
CA GLY A 161 -58.27 43.75 -8.36
C GLY A 161 -57.16 44.80 -8.48
N THR A 162 -56.04 44.53 -9.16
CA THR A 162 -54.94 45.51 -9.27
C THR A 162 -55.21 46.51 -10.38
N ALA A 163 -55.36 47.79 -10.03
CA ALA A 163 -55.60 48.85 -10.99
C ALA A 163 -54.46 49.06 -12.02
N PHE A 164 -54.81 49.35 -13.27
CA PHE A 164 -53.87 49.45 -14.41
C PHE A 164 -52.80 50.55 -14.26
N TRP A 165 -53.03 51.59 -13.44
CA TRP A 165 -52.06 52.66 -13.18
C TRP A 165 -51.00 52.29 -12.13
N ARG A 166 -51.12 51.13 -11.45
CA ARG A 166 -50.11 50.69 -10.49
C ARG A 166 -48.98 49.96 -11.21
N LEU A 167 -47.73 50.24 -10.82
CA LEU A 167 -46.55 49.55 -11.37
C LEU A 167 -46.62 48.02 -11.22
N SER A 168 -47.31 47.52 -10.20
CA SER A 168 -47.54 46.09 -10.01
C SER A 168 -48.35 45.46 -11.14
N TYR A 169 -49.28 46.19 -11.77
CA TYR A 169 -50.06 45.71 -12.91
C TYR A 169 -49.15 45.34 -14.07
N TYR A 170 -48.24 46.24 -14.47
CA TYR A 170 -47.32 46.01 -15.58
C TYR A 170 -46.32 44.89 -15.30
N ARG A 171 -45.84 44.76 -14.05
CA ARG A 171 -44.97 43.65 -13.66
C ARG A 171 -45.68 42.31 -13.61
N ASP A 172 -46.97 42.31 -13.27
CA ASP A 172 -47.80 41.09 -13.29
C ASP A 172 -48.13 40.70 -14.74
N TRP A 173 -48.39 41.69 -15.60
CA TRP A 173 -48.58 41.49 -17.05
C TRP A 173 -47.34 40.93 -17.74
N GLU A 174 -46.18 41.58 -17.58
CA GLU A 174 -44.89 41.13 -18.14
C GLU A 174 -44.58 39.69 -17.70
N ALA A 175 -44.74 39.39 -16.42
CA ALA A 175 -44.50 38.04 -15.90
C ALA A 175 -45.51 36.99 -16.39
N ALA A 176 -46.77 37.38 -16.61
CA ALA A 176 -47.76 36.46 -17.16
C ALA A 176 -47.50 36.18 -18.65
N ASP A 177 -47.04 37.19 -19.40
CA ASP A 177 -46.64 37.09 -20.80
C ASP A 177 -45.40 36.19 -20.94
N ASP A 178 -44.35 36.44 -20.14
CA ASP A 178 -43.13 35.62 -20.08
C ASP A 178 -43.39 34.13 -19.80
N ILE A 179 -44.44 33.83 -19.04
CA ILE A 179 -44.87 32.45 -18.76
C ILE A 179 -45.69 31.92 -19.95
N LEU A 180 -46.63 32.71 -20.47
CA LEU A 180 -47.51 32.35 -21.58
C LEU A 180 -46.72 32.02 -22.85
N GLU A 181 -45.62 32.74 -23.14
CA GLU A 181 -44.73 32.48 -24.28
C GLU A 181 -44.15 31.06 -24.30
N ARG A 182 -44.12 30.38 -23.14
CA ARG A 182 -43.64 28.99 -22.99
C ARG A 182 -44.69 27.94 -23.35
N PHE A 183 -45.92 28.37 -23.64
CA PHE A 183 -47.07 27.53 -23.97
C PHE A 183 -47.63 27.91 -25.34
N ALA A 184 -47.09 27.30 -26.39
CA ALA A 184 -47.46 27.60 -27.78
C ALA A 184 -48.94 27.31 -28.12
N ASP A 185 -49.62 26.49 -27.31
CA ASP A 185 -51.01 26.07 -27.50
C ASP A 185 -52.02 26.93 -26.71
N LYS A 186 -51.57 27.92 -25.92
CA LYS A 186 -52.43 28.77 -25.08
C LYS A 186 -52.47 30.20 -25.60
N GLN A 187 -53.62 30.85 -25.44
CA GLN A 187 -53.83 32.22 -25.92
C GLN A 187 -53.88 33.24 -24.79
N VAL A 188 -54.21 32.80 -23.58
CA VAL A 188 -54.35 33.68 -22.40
C VAL A 188 -53.77 33.02 -21.16
N PHE A 189 -53.23 33.83 -20.25
CA PHE A 189 -52.62 33.33 -19.02
C PHE A 189 -53.59 32.58 -18.10
N SER A 190 -54.89 32.87 -18.14
CA SER A 190 -55.89 32.13 -17.35
C SER A 190 -55.93 30.63 -17.70
N GLU A 191 -55.72 30.28 -18.98
CA GLU A 191 -55.63 28.88 -19.41
C GLU A 191 -54.38 28.18 -18.81
N VAL A 192 -53.24 28.88 -18.82
CA VAL A 192 -51.99 28.41 -18.21
C VAL A 192 -52.14 28.26 -16.70
N ARG A 193 -52.79 29.23 -16.03
CA ARG A 193 -53.08 29.20 -14.60
C ARG A 193 -53.92 27.98 -14.23
N ASP A 194 -54.99 27.70 -14.97
CA ASP A 194 -55.88 26.58 -14.67
C ASP A 194 -55.23 25.22 -14.94
N GLU A 195 -54.37 25.13 -15.96
CA GLU A 195 -53.53 23.95 -16.19
C GLU A 195 -52.49 23.76 -15.08
N TYR A 196 -51.81 24.84 -14.68
CA TYR A 196 -50.86 24.84 -13.56
C TYR A 196 -51.51 24.39 -12.26
N LEU A 197 -52.68 24.94 -11.89
CA LEU A 197 -53.36 24.59 -10.64
C LEU A 197 -53.79 23.12 -10.63
N ARG A 198 -54.28 22.60 -11.76
CA ARG A 198 -54.61 21.17 -11.89
C ARG A 198 -53.37 20.29 -11.76
N ALA A 199 -52.29 20.64 -12.46
CA ALA A 199 -51.01 19.93 -12.37
C ALA A 199 -50.46 19.96 -10.93
N PHE A 200 -50.46 21.12 -10.28
CA PHE A 200 -49.96 21.31 -8.92
C PHE A 200 -50.73 20.47 -7.89
N GLN A 201 -52.07 20.46 -7.98
CA GLN A 201 -52.92 19.67 -7.09
C GLN A 201 -52.74 18.16 -7.28
N ALA A 202 -52.58 17.70 -8.52
CA ALA A 202 -52.43 16.28 -8.85
C ALA A 202 -51.00 15.75 -8.60
N TYR A 203 -49.99 16.60 -8.77
CA TYR A 203 -48.57 16.20 -8.69
C TYR A 203 -48.19 15.70 -7.30
N GLY A 204 -48.57 16.42 -6.24
CA GLY A 204 -48.14 16.11 -4.86
C GLY A 204 -48.46 14.67 -4.41
N PRO A 205 -49.73 14.21 -4.51
CA PRO A 205 -50.10 12.83 -4.18
C PRO A 205 -49.38 11.78 -5.03
N LEU A 206 -49.22 12.01 -6.34
CA LEU A 206 -48.55 11.07 -7.24
C LEU A 206 -47.06 10.97 -6.95
N ASP A 207 -46.39 12.09 -6.69
CA ASP A 207 -44.96 12.10 -6.36
C ASP A 207 -44.68 11.45 -5.00
N ALA A 208 -45.58 11.60 -4.03
CA ALA A 208 -45.50 10.87 -2.76
C ALA A 208 -45.64 9.35 -2.97
N GLU A 209 -46.55 8.91 -3.84
CA GLU A 209 -46.72 7.50 -4.17
C GLU A 209 -45.53 6.94 -4.96
N ARG A 210 -44.98 7.70 -5.92
CA ARG A 210 -43.72 7.38 -6.62
C ARG A 210 -42.58 7.17 -5.63
N ALA A 211 -42.43 8.07 -4.66
CA ALA A 211 -41.41 7.97 -3.62
C ALA A 211 -41.62 6.74 -2.74
N ARG A 212 -42.87 6.41 -2.38
CA ARG A 212 -43.21 5.18 -1.63
C ARG A 212 -42.80 3.92 -2.38
N ILE A 213 -43.21 3.78 -3.65
CA ILE A 213 -42.88 2.60 -4.48
C ILE A 213 -41.36 2.50 -4.65
N SER A 214 -40.68 3.62 -4.94
CA SER A 214 -39.22 3.65 -5.09
C SER A 214 -38.51 3.19 -3.80
N ALA A 215 -39.00 3.62 -2.63
CA ALA A 215 -38.45 3.19 -1.34
C ALA A 215 -38.68 1.70 -1.08
N GLU A 216 -39.83 1.14 -1.47
CA GLU A 216 -40.10 -0.30 -1.36
C GLU A 216 -39.21 -1.14 -2.27
N ILE A 217 -38.97 -0.68 -3.51
CA ILE A 217 -38.02 -1.31 -4.44
C ILE A 217 -36.62 -1.32 -3.82
N ALA A 218 -36.14 -0.16 -3.37
CA ALA A 218 -34.82 -0.01 -2.76
C ALA A 218 -34.65 -0.88 -1.50
N ALA A 219 -35.69 -0.99 -0.67
CA ALA A 219 -35.68 -1.87 0.51
C ALA A 219 -35.55 -3.35 0.12
N GLY A 220 -36.23 -3.78 -0.95
CA GLY A 220 -36.10 -5.13 -1.50
C GLY A 220 -34.70 -5.42 -2.05
N GLU A 221 -34.14 -4.51 -2.84
CA GLU A 221 -32.78 -4.62 -3.38
C GLU A 221 -31.71 -4.63 -2.28
N ALA A 222 -31.94 -3.90 -1.17
CA ALA A 222 -31.07 -3.95 -0.01
C ALA A 222 -31.06 -5.35 0.64
N LEU A 223 -32.23 -6.01 0.75
CA LEU A 223 -32.31 -7.39 1.23
C LEU A 223 -31.58 -8.38 0.31
N GLU A 224 -31.66 -8.18 -1.01
CA GLU A 224 -30.95 -9.02 -1.97
C GLU A 224 -29.43 -8.90 -1.84
N ARG A 225 -28.92 -7.67 -1.75
CA ARG A 225 -27.49 -7.42 -1.48
C ARG A 225 -27.05 -8.00 -0.15
N GLU A 226 -27.88 -7.87 0.89
CA GLU A 226 -27.59 -8.47 2.21
C GLU A 226 -27.54 -10.00 2.10
N HIS A 227 -28.52 -10.65 1.47
CA HIS A 227 -28.55 -12.10 1.27
C HIS A 227 -27.28 -12.59 0.55
N GLN A 228 -26.90 -11.95 -0.55
CA GLN A 228 -25.70 -12.30 -1.31
C GLN A 228 -24.43 -12.17 -0.45
N ALA A 229 -24.27 -11.04 0.25
CA ALA A 229 -23.12 -10.80 1.11
C ALA A 229 -23.04 -11.82 2.26
N ARG A 230 -24.16 -12.16 2.90
CA ARG A 230 -24.23 -13.15 3.98
C ARG A 230 -23.97 -14.56 3.46
N SER A 231 -24.49 -14.91 2.29
CA SER A 231 -24.25 -16.20 1.65
C SER A 231 -22.78 -16.39 1.29
N GLN A 232 -22.13 -15.36 0.74
CA GLN A 232 -20.68 -15.36 0.48
C GLN A 232 -19.86 -15.45 1.77
N ALA A 233 -20.26 -14.71 2.82
CA ALA A 233 -19.62 -14.80 4.13
C ALA A 233 -19.73 -16.21 4.72
N LEU A 234 -20.89 -16.86 4.60
CA LEU A 234 -21.10 -18.24 5.05
C LEU A 234 -20.24 -19.23 4.26
N ALA A 235 -20.19 -19.10 2.94
CA ALA A 235 -19.40 -19.97 2.06
C ALA A 235 -17.89 -19.88 2.34
N THR A 236 -17.40 -18.71 2.74
CA THR A 236 -15.97 -18.47 3.01
C THR A 236 -15.61 -18.51 4.50
N LEU A 237 -16.58 -18.80 5.38
CA LEU A 237 -16.44 -18.68 6.84
C LEU A 237 -15.25 -19.48 7.39
N ALA A 238 -15.18 -20.78 7.06
CA ALA A 238 -14.13 -21.65 7.58
C ALA A 238 -12.73 -21.22 7.11
N ALA A 239 -12.60 -20.83 5.83
CA ALA A 239 -11.34 -20.36 5.28
C ALA A 239 -10.88 -19.03 5.92
N ARG A 240 -11.82 -18.10 6.18
CA ARG A 240 -11.55 -16.84 6.88
C ARG A 240 -11.04 -17.07 8.31
N TRP A 241 -11.71 -17.92 9.08
CA TRP A 241 -11.31 -18.24 10.45
C TRP A 241 -9.94 -18.94 10.49
N LEU A 242 -9.73 -19.91 9.61
CA LEU A 242 -8.44 -20.58 9.47
C LEU A 242 -7.31 -19.59 9.18
N GLU A 243 -7.53 -18.67 8.23
CA GLU A 243 -6.54 -17.66 7.85
C GLU A 243 -6.28 -16.65 8.99
N GLN A 244 -7.31 -16.25 9.73
CA GLN A 244 -7.16 -15.39 10.90
C GLN A 244 -6.29 -16.05 11.98
N VAL A 245 -6.54 -17.33 12.29
CA VAL A 245 -5.77 -18.05 13.31
C VAL A 245 -4.35 -18.35 12.82
N ARG A 246 -4.17 -18.65 11.54
CA ARG A 246 -2.85 -18.75 10.90
C ARG A 246 -2.00 -17.50 11.10
N ARG A 247 -2.56 -16.32 10.77
CA ARG A 247 -1.89 -15.03 10.96
C ARG A 247 -1.54 -14.79 12.43
N ALA A 248 -2.49 -14.99 13.33
CA ALA A 248 -2.27 -14.80 14.76
C ALA A 248 -1.19 -15.71 15.32
N THR A 249 -1.13 -16.96 14.85
CA THR A 249 -0.11 -17.94 15.23
C THR A 249 1.27 -17.52 14.76
N VAL A 250 1.40 -17.09 13.51
CA VAL A 250 2.69 -16.58 12.99
C VAL A 250 3.12 -15.33 13.74
N THR A 251 2.23 -14.35 13.94
CA THR A 251 2.54 -13.15 14.73
C THR A 251 3.06 -13.50 16.12
N PHE A 252 2.40 -14.42 16.82
CA PHE A 252 2.84 -14.87 18.14
C PHE A 252 4.26 -15.48 18.11
N LEU A 253 4.61 -16.26 17.08
CA LEU A 253 5.95 -16.81 16.93
C LEU A 253 7.01 -15.70 16.78
N PHE A 254 6.71 -14.63 16.05
CA PHE A 254 7.65 -13.51 15.88
C PHE A 254 7.78 -12.63 17.13
N GLU A 255 6.78 -12.63 18.02
CA GLU A 255 6.82 -11.93 19.30
C GLU A 255 7.54 -12.75 20.40
N CYS A 256 7.64 -14.07 20.22
CA CYS A 256 8.31 -14.95 21.17
C CYS A 256 9.84 -14.86 21.06
N PRO A 257 10.58 -14.85 22.20
CA PRO A 257 12.02 -14.98 22.18
C PRO A 257 12.47 -16.28 21.50
N PRO A 258 13.49 -16.27 20.61
CA PRO A 258 13.92 -17.45 19.86
C PRO A 258 14.22 -18.69 20.74
N GLY A 259 14.86 -18.49 21.90
CA GLY A 259 15.18 -19.59 22.82
C GLY A 259 13.95 -20.28 23.43
N ALA A 260 12.81 -19.58 23.54
CA ALA A 260 11.56 -20.20 23.98
C ALA A 260 10.91 -21.07 22.89
N LEU A 261 11.25 -20.81 21.62
CA LEU A 261 10.73 -21.54 20.47
C LEU A 261 11.59 -22.74 20.09
N GLY A 262 12.91 -22.66 20.24
CA GLY A 262 13.84 -23.69 19.74
C GLY A 262 13.52 -25.10 20.24
N SER A 263 13.36 -25.29 21.55
CA SER A 263 12.96 -26.58 22.14
C SER A 263 11.60 -27.13 21.67
N ARG A 264 10.71 -26.26 21.18
CA ARG A 264 9.37 -26.68 20.71
C ARG A 264 9.39 -26.98 19.22
N LEU A 265 9.93 -26.07 18.42
CA LEU A 265 9.98 -26.20 16.96
C LEU A 265 10.94 -27.31 16.52
N SER A 266 12.00 -27.60 17.28
CA SER A 266 12.92 -28.72 17.00
C SER A 266 12.25 -30.11 16.96
N LYS A 267 11.02 -30.23 17.46
CA LYS A 267 10.20 -31.45 17.34
C LYS A 267 9.68 -31.68 15.91
N ASP A 268 9.70 -30.64 15.07
CA ASP A 268 9.24 -30.67 13.68
C ASP A 268 10.24 -29.87 12.82
N ALA A 269 11.21 -30.58 12.24
CA ALA A 269 12.33 -29.98 11.52
C ALA A 269 11.90 -29.15 10.29
N GLU A 270 10.78 -29.52 9.65
CA GLU A 270 10.24 -28.78 8.51
C GLU A 270 9.68 -27.43 8.96
N VAL A 271 8.86 -27.42 10.02
CA VAL A 271 8.32 -26.18 10.60
C VAL A 271 9.44 -25.30 11.15
N GLU A 272 10.45 -25.89 11.80
CA GLU A 272 11.62 -25.14 12.28
C GLU A 272 12.35 -24.45 11.13
N LEU A 273 12.59 -25.13 10.01
CA LEU A 273 13.24 -24.56 8.84
C LEU A 273 12.40 -23.44 8.21
N LEU A 274 11.09 -23.64 8.07
CA LEU A 274 10.17 -22.62 7.56
C LEU A 274 10.16 -21.37 8.47
N PHE A 275 10.19 -21.56 9.79
CA PHE A 275 10.29 -20.45 10.74
C PHE A 275 11.63 -19.72 10.59
N LYS A 276 12.75 -20.44 10.52
CA LYS A 276 14.08 -19.85 10.27
C LYS A 276 14.11 -19.06 8.97
N ARG A 277 13.53 -19.57 7.90
CA ARG A 277 13.41 -18.86 6.62
C ARG A 277 12.60 -17.57 6.76
N ALA A 278 11.42 -17.63 7.37
CA ALA A 278 10.58 -16.44 7.56
C ALA A 278 11.27 -15.39 8.46
N ALA A 279 11.82 -15.81 9.60
CA ALA A 279 12.55 -14.94 10.53
C ALA A 279 13.79 -14.32 9.86
N GLY A 280 14.57 -15.13 9.15
CA GLY A 280 15.73 -14.68 8.41
C GLY A 280 15.39 -13.66 7.33
N LEU A 281 14.30 -13.85 6.57
CA LEU A 281 13.83 -12.88 5.58
C LEU A 281 13.38 -11.56 6.23
N TYR A 282 12.67 -11.62 7.36
CA TYR A 282 12.30 -10.43 8.14
C TYR A 282 13.54 -9.63 8.55
N HIS A 283 14.54 -10.28 9.14
CA HIS A 283 15.79 -9.62 9.52
C HIS A 283 16.60 -9.15 8.31
N LYS A 284 16.56 -9.87 7.17
CA LYS A 284 17.21 -9.45 5.92
C LYS A 284 16.67 -8.09 5.47
N ILE A 285 15.35 -7.90 5.46
CA ILE A 285 14.73 -6.60 5.12
C ILE A 285 15.25 -5.52 6.07
N LYS A 286 15.13 -5.74 7.39
CA LYS A 286 15.57 -4.80 8.42
C LYS A 286 17.03 -4.39 8.27
N TYR A 287 17.92 -5.35 8.01
CA TYR A 287 19.35 -5.09 7.88
C TYR A 287 19.70 -4.38 6.58
N LEU A 288 19.06 -4.73 5.46
CA LEU A 288 19.28 -4.01 4.19
C LEU A 288 18.80 -2.56 4.28
N ASP A 289 17.65 -2.32 4.93
CA ASP A 289 17.13 -0.98 5.19
C ASP A 289 18.13 -0.18 6.04
N ALA A 290 18.66 -0.76 7.11
CA ALA A 290 19.66 -0.12 7.96
C ALA A 290 20.99 0.16 7.22
N ILE A 291 21.46 -0.75 6.37
CA ILE A 291 22.66 -0.55 5.54
C ILE A 291 22.48 0.66 4.60
N VAL A 292 21.33 0.77 3.94
CA VAL A 292 21.03 1.89 3.02
C VAL A 292 20.92 3.20 3.78
N GLN A 293 20.18 3.22 4.89
CA GLN A 293 20.05 4.40 5.74
C GLN A 293 21.42 4.91 6.21
N TYR A 294 22.27 4.01 6.70
CA TYR A 294 23.57 4.39 7.27
C TYR A 294 24.60 4.78 6.21
N GLN A 295 24.66 4.08 5.06
CA GLN A 295 25.73 4.30 4.09
C GLN A 295 25.35 5.20 2.91
N VAL A 296 24.13 5.05 2.38
CA VAL A 296 23.65 5.76 1.19
C VAL A 296 22.98 7.06 1.62
N ASP A 297 22.00 7.01 2.52
CA ASP A 297 21.21 8.22 2.86
C ASP A 297 22.04 9.25 3.60
N ALA A 298 22.89 8.80 4.54
CA ALA A 298 23.86 9.68 5.19
C ALA A 298 24.82 10.33 4.17
N PHE A 299 25.28 9.58 3.15
CA PHE A 299 26.11 10.13 2.07
C PHE A 299 25.35 11.18 1.25
N VAL A 300 24.12 10.88 0.85
CA VAL A 300 23.29 11.80 0.05
C VAL A 300 23.09 13.12 0.80
N PHE A 301 22.81 13.05 2.10
CA PHE A 301 22.67 14.23 2.95
C PHE A 301 23.95 15.09 2.95
N ASP A 302 25.11 14.48 3.24
CA ASP A 302 26.40 15.16 3.30
C ASP A 302 26.82 15.73 1.93
N ALA A 303 26.62 14.95 0.86
CA ALA A 303 26.96 15.34 -0.50
C ALA A 303 26.10 16.51 -0.98
N LYS A 304 24.79 16.52 -0.69
CA LYS A 304 23.91 17.66 -1.00
C LYS A 304 24.33 18.93 -0.25
N LYS A 305 24.67 18.81 1.04
CA LYS A 305 25.19 19.94 1.83
C LYS A 305 26.51 20.48 1.26
N ALA A 306 27.42 19.59 0.87
CA ALA A 306 28.68 19.98 0.23
C ALA A 306 28.45 20.65 -1.13
N LEU A 307 27.51 20.13 -1.93
CA LEU A 307 27.13 20.69 -3.23
C LEU A 307 26.59 22.11 -3.09
N ALA A 308 25.65 22.34 -2.17
CA ALA A 308 25.09 23.66 -1.89
C ALA A 308 26.18 24.68 -1.48
N LYS A 309 27.16 24.25 -0.68
CA LYS A 309 28.31 25.09 -0.30
C LYS A 309 29.19 25.44 -1.50
N ILE A 310 29.43 24.49 -2.40
CA ILE A 310 30.21 24.73 -3.63
C ILE A 310 29.45 25.66 -4.57
N ASP A 311 28.15 25.46 -4.77
CA ASP A 311 27.33 26.32 -5.65
C ASP A 311 27.26 27.76 -5.14
N LYS A 312 27.13 27.97 -3.83
CA LYS A 312 27.21 29.30 -3.20
C LYS A 312 28.56 29.98 -3.48
N ASP A 313 29.66 29.25 -3.33
CA ASP A 313 31.00 29.79 -3.53
C ASP A 313 31.31 30.03 -5.01
N LEU A 314 30.89 29.15 -5.92
CA LEU A 314 30.99 29.40 -7.36
C LEU A 314 30.21 30.67 -7.74
N THR A 315 29.00 30.85 -7.22
CA THR A 315 28.19 32.05 -7.46
C THR A 315 28.86 33.31 -6.91
N LYS A 316 29.49 33.22 -5.73
CA LYS A 316 30.24 34.33 -5.12
C LYS A 316 31.45 34.71 -5.99
N TYR A 317 32.31 33.75 -6.29
CA TYR A 317 33.61 34.02 -6.92
C TYR A 317 33.53 34.24 -8.45
N ARG A 318 32.39 33.95 -9.09
CA ARG A 318 32.12 34.36 -10.48
C ARG A 318 31.81 35.84 -10.66
N ARG A 319 31.55 36.60 -9.58
CA ARG A 319 31.23 38.04 -9.67
C ARG A 319 32.49 38.84 -10.02
N ALA A 320 32.36 39.86 -10.88
CA ALA A 320 33.46 40.70 -11.35
C ALA A 320 34.35 41.26 -10.22
N LYS A 321 33.75 41.66 -9.09
CA LYS A 321 34.50 42.19 -7.93
C LYS A 321 35.46 41.20 -7.27
N HIS A 322 35.38 39.90 -7.58
CA HIS A 322 36.24 38.86 -7.02
C HIS A 322 37.31 38.37 -8.00
N VAL A 323 37.43 38.92 -9.21
CA VAL A 323 38.37 38.45 -10.26
C VAL A 323 39.82 38.39 -9.77
N HIS A 324 40.26 39.36 -8.97
CA HIS A 324 41.64 39.44 -8.48
C HIS A 324 41.85 38.77 -7.11
N THR A 325 40.86 38.03 -6.60
CA THR A 325 41.00 37.30 -5.32
C THR A 325 42.12 36.25 -5.45
N ARG A 326 42.99 36.18 -4.45
CA ARG A 326 44.05 35.16 -4.35
C ARG A 326 43.77 34.21 -3.21
N PHE A 327 44.05 32.93 -3.42
CA PHE A 327 43.83 31.88 -2.44
C PHE A 327 45.17 31.22 -2.05
N PRO A 328 45.46 31.10 -0.74
CA PRO A 328 46.63 30.34 -0.28
C PRO A 328 46.54 28.87 -0.69
N ALA A 329 47.66 28.28 -1.15
CA ALA A 329 47.69 26.89 -1.61
C ALA A 329 47.16 25.87 -0.59
N ALA A 330 47.57 26.00 0.69
CA ALA A 330 47.12 25.10 1.75
C ALA A 330 45.58 25.08 1.91
N MET A 331 44.92 26.23 1.73
CA MET A 331 43.45 26.30 1.78
C MET A 331 42.82 25.64 0.57
N PHE A 332 43.37 25.93 -0.63
CA PHE A 332 42.88 25.43 -1.91
C PHE A 332 42.98 23.89 -1.97
N GLU A 333 44.15 23.34 -1.65
CA GLU A 333 44.42 21.90 -1.69
C GLU A 333 43.58 21.13 -0.67
N ARG A 334 43.45 21.65 0.56
CA ARG A 334 42.57 21.05 1.57
C ARG A 334 41.11 21.00 1.11
N ARG A 335 40.67 22.02 0.36
CA ARG A 335 39.29 22.18 -0.06
C ARG A 335 38.92 21.34 -1.28
N PHE A 336 39.78 21.34 -2.30
CA PHE A 336 39.57 20.66 -3.58
C PHE A 336 40.34 19.35 -3.72
N ARG A 337 40.79 18.77 -2.60
CA ARG A 337 41.41 17.44 -2.57
C ARG A 337 40.53 16.41 -3.29
N ASP A 338 41.14 15.63 -4.16
CA ASP A 338 40.44 14.51 -4.80
C ASP A 338 40.00 13.47 -3.76
N ARG A 339 38.74 13.06 -3.85
CA ARG A 339 38.09 12.08 -2.97
C ARG A 339 37.55 10.88 -3.74
N SER A 340 37.83 10.80 -5.05
CA SER A 340 37.38 9.72 -5.94
C SER A 340 37.64 8.32 -5.35
N ALA A 341 38.90 8.04 -4.97
CA ALA A 341 39.31 6.77 -4.37
C ALA A 341 38.60 6.48 -3.03
N THR A 342 38.31 7.51 -2.23
CA THR A 342 37.58 7.36 -0.97
C THR A 342 36.12 6.98 -1.23
N TYR A 343 35.47 7.61 -2.21
CA TYR A 343 34.11 7.27 -2.60
C TYR A 343 34.02 5.87 -3.21
N GLN A 344 34.97 5.50 -4.07
CA GLN A 344 35.06 4.15 -4.64
C GLN A 344 35.18 3.09 -3.54
N LYS A 345 36.09 3.28 -2.58
CA LYS A 345 36.23 2.37 -1.42
C LYS A 345 34.96 2.29 -0.58
N ARG A 346 34.22 3.40 -0.42
CA ARG A 346 32.92 3.41 0.27
C ARG A 346 31.92 2.52 -0.48
N TRP A 347 31.75 2.72 -1.78
CA TRP A 347 30.78 1.95 -2.56
C TRP A 347 31.13 0.48 -2.67
N GLN A 348 32.41 0.13 -2.77
CA GLN A 348 32.86 -1.27 -2.72
C GLN A 348 32.52 -1.94 -1.38
N ARG A 349 32.67 -1.22 -0.26
CA ARG A 349 32.27 -1.73 1.07
C ARG A 349 30.75 -1.88 1.18
N PHE A 350 30.00 -0.89 0.71
CA PHE A 350 28.54 -0.95 0.65
C PHE A 350 28.09 -2.18 -0.13
N GLU A 351 28.57 -2.33 -1.36
CA GLU A 351 28.20 -3.41 -2.26
C GLU A 351 28.55 -4.78 -1.69
N LYS A 352 29.75 -4.93 -1.12
CA LYS A 352 30.18 -6.17 -0.47
C LYS A 352 29.27 -6.55 0.70
N THR A 353 28.96 -5.61 1.59
CA THR A 353 28.10 -5.85 2.75
C THR A 353 26.65 -6.11 2.33
N TYR A 354 26.11 -5.26 1.46
CA TYR A 354 24.74 -5.36 0.95
C TYR A 354 24.52 -6.68 0.22
N THR A 355 25.42 -7.03 -0.71
CA THR A 355 25.30 -8.26 -1.51
C THR A 355 25.39 -9.51 -0.64
N ARG A 356 26.27 -9.51 0.39
CA ARG A 356 26.36 -10.62 1.33
C ARG A 356 25.04 -10.88 2.07
N VAL A 357 24.39 -9.83 2.58
CA VAL A 357 23.10 -9.95 3.28
C VAL A 357 21.98 -10.32 2.29
N TYR A 358 21.96 -9.69 1.12
CA TYR A 358 20.95 -9.94 0.10
C TYR A 358 20.98 -11.39 -0.43
N ALA A 359 22.17 -11.90 -0.78
CA ALA A 359 22.36 -13.22 -1.36
C ALA A 359 22.28 -14.38 -0.35
N PHE A 360 22.16 -14.09 0.95
CA PHE A 360 22.09 -15.14 1.97
C PHE A 360 20.77 -15.91 1.93
N ASP A 361 20.83 -17.24 1.79
CA ASP A 361 19.65 -18.12 1.69
C ASP A 361 19.76 -19.40 2.54
N ARG A 362 20.88 -19.59 3.25
CA ARG A 362 21.17 -20.78 4.07
C ARG A 362 20.55 -20.70 5.46
N TRP A 363 19.23 -20.73 5.52
CA TRP A 363 18.44 -20.54 6.76
C TRP A 363 18.62 -21.65 7.80
N ASP A 364 19.01 -22.84 7.35
CA ASP A 364 19.34 -24.00 8.18
C ASP A 364 20.49 -23.73 9.17
N ARG A 365 21.37 -22.76 8.87
CA ARG A 365 22.50 -22.37 9.72
C ARG A 365 22.10 -21.69 11.03
N ALA A 366 20.88 -21.19 11.13
CA ALA A 366 20.42 -20.56 12.37
C ALA A 366 20.12 -21.63 13.42
N HIS A 367 20.53 -21.40 14.66
CA HIS A 367 20.17 -22.21 15.81
C HIS A 367 19.32 -21.38 16.76
N LEU A 368 18.08 -21.82 17.01
CA LEU A 368 17.12 -21.08 17.84
C LEU A 368 17.45 -21.19 19.34
N ASP A 369 18.09 -22.28 19.76
CA ASP A 369 18.43 -22.55 21.17
C ASP A 369 19.65 -21.76 21.67
N ASN A 370 20.43 -21.19 20.75
CA ASN A 370 21.57 -20.35 21.09
C ASN A 370 21.18 -18.87 21.01
N ASP A 371 21.99 -18.00 21.60
CA ASP A 371 21.88 -16.54 21.47
C ASP A 371 22.00 -16.10 19.99
N LEU A 372 20.89 -16.22 19.26
CA LEU A 372 20.84 -16.05 17.82
C LEU A 372 20.89 -14.57 17.45
N LEU A 373 21.92 -14.19 16.70
CA LEU A 373 21.95 -12.92 15.97
C LEU A 373 21.99 -13.19 14.46
N TRP A 374 20.89 -12.89 13.78
CA TRP A 374 20.76 -13.11 12.33
C TRP A 374 21.84 -12.38 11.53
N TRP A 375 22.28 -11.21 11.99
CA TRP A 375 23.38 -10.49 11.35
C TRP A 375 24.65 -11.32 11.27
N ASN A 376 25.01 -12.01 12.36
CA ASN A 376 26.20 -12.86 12.40
C ASN A 376 26.03 -14.10 11.52
N VAL A 377 24.82 -14.68 11.49
CA VAL A 377 24.48 -15.79 10.60
C VAL A 377 24.62 -15.41 9.13
N MET A 378 24.11 -14.23 8.72
CA MET A 378 24.15 -13.77 7.34
C MET A 378 25.54 -13.29 6.90
N THR A 379 26.36 -12.81 7.84
CA THR A 379 27.67 -12.18 7.53
C THR A 379 28.86 -13.05 7.89
N ASP A 380 28.62 -14.27 8.40
CA ASP A 380 29.59 -15.14 9.05
C ASP A 380 30.37 -14.43 10.19
N GLY A 381 29.78 -13.43 10.83
CA GLY A 381 30.44 -12.57 11.83
C GLY A 381 31.60 -11.71 11.27
N ARG A 382 31.78 -11.66 9.95
CA ARG A 382 32.92 -10.97 9.29
C ARG A 382 32.68 -9.49 9.03
N VAL A 383 31.46 -9.01 9.24
CA VAL A 383 31.08 -7.64 8.95
C VAL A 383 30.62 -6.96 10.24
N ALA A 384 31.26 -5.86 10.59
CA ALA A 384 30.82 -5.04 11.72
C ALA A 384 29.43 -4.47 11.45
N GLY A 385 28.51 -4.68 12.38
CA GLY A 385 27.11 -4.26 12.28
C GLY A 385 26.67 -3.27 13.35
N ASP A 386 27.60 -2.67 14.11
CA ASP A 386 27.28 -1.82 15.29
C ASP A 386 26.43 -0.58 14.99
N PHE A 387 26.28 -0.20 13.72
CA PHE A 387 25.34 0.84 13.29
C PHE A 387 23.87 0.38 13.32
N ILE A 388 23.62 -0.92 13.46
CA ILE A 388 22.30 -1.53 13.60
C ILE A 388 22.04 -1.73 15.10
N ALA A 389 20.98 -1.11 15.61
CA ALA A 389 20.67 -1.11 17.05
C ALA A 389 20.65 -2.52 17.67
N GLU A 390 19.98 -3.47 17.02
CA GLU A 390 19.91 -4.88 17.47
C GLU A 390 21.29 -5.52 17.60
N VAL A 391 22.19 -5.29 16.63
CA VAL A 391 23.55 -5.84 16.65
C VAL A 391 24.36 -5.21 17.78
N HIS A 392 24.29 -3.88 17.90
CA HIS A 392 24.97 -3.16 18.96
C HIS A 392 24.51 -3.61 20.35
N GLU A 393 23.20 -3.71 20.56
CA GLU A 393 22.61 -4.18 21.82
C GLU A 393 23.00 -5.61 22.14
N PHE A 394 23.00 -6.49 21.14
CA PHE A 394 23.42 -7.89 21.29
C PHE A 394 24.89 -8.00 21.76
N HIS A 395 25.80 -7.29 21.10
CA HIS A 395 27.23 -7.32 21.43
C HIS A 395 27.51 -6.63 22.78
N ARG A 396 26.79 -5.56 23.12
CA ARG A 396 26.88 -4.90 24.42
C ARG A 396 26.42 -5.81 25.56
N ALA A 397 25.34 -6.57 25.35
CA ALA A 397 24.83 -7.52 26.33
C ALA A 397 25.73 -8.75 26.49
N ARG A 398 26.61 -9.03 25.51
CA ARG A 398 27.47 -10.22 25.50
C ARG A 398 28.93 -9.85 25.19
N PRO A 399 29.63 -9.20 26.13
CA PRO A 399 31.05 -8.90 25.96
C PRO A 399 31.85 -10.18 25.72
N GLY A 400 32.71 -10.19 24.69
CA GLY A 400 33.53 -11.36 24.36
C GLY A 400 32.81 -12.43 23.52
N TYR A 401 31.56 -12.20 23.10
CA TYR A 401 30.90 -13.10 22.16
C TYR A 401 31.68 -13.22 20.84
N VAL A 402 31.98 -14.46 20.45
CA VAL A 402 32.60 -14.79 19.16
C VAL A 402 31.67 -15.71 18.40
N TYR A 403 31.21 -15.25 17.23
CA TYR A 403 30.42 -16.09 16.34
C TYR A 403 31.28 -17.24 15.81
N THR A 404 30.96 -18.46 16.23
CA THR A 404 31.62 -19.68 15.72
C THR A 404 30.68 -20.34 14.74
N ARG A 405 31.08 -20.41 13.47
CA ARG A 405 30.35 -21.15 12.43
C ARG A 405 30.43 -22.64 12.76
N LYS A 406 29.28 -23.27 12.98
CA LYS A 406 29.18 -24.73 12.95
C LYS A 406 29.30 -25.17 11.49
N ARG A 407 30.32 -25.95 11.15
CA ARG A 407 30.45 -26.52 9.79
C ARG A 407 29.27 -27.46 9.57
N SER A 408 28.52 -27.26 8.48
CA SER A 408 27.57 -28.27 8.01
C SER A 408 28.27 -29.27 7.09
N ASP A 409 27.70 -30.46 6.90
CA ASP A 409 28.25 -31.47 5.96
C ASP A 409 28.33 -30.92 4.53
N ARG A 410 27.39 -30.05 4.16
CA ARG A 410 27.40 -29.32 2.88
C ARG A 410 28.59 -28.37 2.75
N ASP A 411 29.05 -27.76 3.85
CA ASP A 411 30.24 -26.90 3.85
C ASP A 411 31.54 -27.71 3.69
N ALA A 412 31.53 -29.00 4.04
CA ALA A 412 32.65 -29.91 3.78
C ALA A 412 32.70 -30.28 2.29
N TYR A 413 31.54 -30.60 1.70
CA TYR A 413 31.43 -30.94 0.28
C TYR A 413 31.82 -29.77 -0.65
N GLU A 414 31.35 -28.55 -0.39
CA GLU A 414 31.74 -27.36 -1.19
C GLU A 414 33.23 -27.03 -1.08
N ARG A 415 33.88 -27.45 0.02
CA ARG A 415 35.32 -27.27 0.20
C ARG A 415 36.09 -28.33 -0.57
N GLU A 416 35.65 -29.58 -0.51
CA GLU A 416 36.20 -30.66 -1.34
C GLU A 416 36.07 -30.30 -2.82
N GLU A 417 34.90 -29.81 -3.26
CA GLU A 417 34.69 -29.36 -4.65
C GLU A 417 35.58 -28.15 -5.01
N ALA A 418 35.74 -27.19 -4.11
CA ALA A 418 36.63 -26.04 -4.35
C ALA A 418 38.12 -26.41 -4.33
N GLU A 419 38.52 -27.38 -3.50
CA GLU A 419 39.88 -27.94 -3.46
C GLU A 419 40.14 -28.80 -4.71
N GLU A 420 39.18 -29.62 -5.15
CA GLU A 420 39.24 -30.36 -6.43
C GLU A 420 39.33 -29.42 -7.64
N MET A 421 38.56 -28.33 -7.66
CA MET A 421 38.64 -27.33 -8.73
C MET A 421 39.98 -26.57 -8.72
N ALA A 422 40.53 -26.29 -7.54
CA ALA A 422 41.84 -25.64 -7.41
C ALA A 422 42.98 -26.57 -7.86
N ASP A 423 42.91 -27.86 -7.48
CA ASP A 423 43.88 -28.88 -7.91
C ASP A 423 43.77 -29.16 -9.42
N ALA A 424 42.55 -29.19 -9.98
CA ALA A 424 42.34 -29.32 -11.41
C ALA A 424 42.88 -28.11 -12.20
N ALA A 425 42.75 -26.89 -11.66
CA ALA A 425 43.34 -25.70 -12.26
C ALA A 425 44.88 -25.72 -12.20
N HIS A 426 45.46 -26.27 -11.12
CA HIS A 426 46.91 -26.37 -10.98
C HIS A 426 47.52 -27.44 -11.92
N THR A 427 46.76 -28.51 -12.23
CA THR A 427 47.19 -29.60 -13.13
C THR A 427 47.21 -29.19 -14.61
N LEU A 428 46.52 -28.09 -14.98
CA LEU A 428 46.49 -27.55 -16.35
C LEU A 428 47.60 -26.54 -16.65
N GLU A 429 48.44 -26.19 -15.65
CA GLU A 429 49.55 -25.25 -15.80
C GLU A 429 50.94 -25.92 -15.88
N ASP A 430 51.03 -27.26 -15.98
CA ASP A 430 52.29 -27.91 -16.32
C ASP A 430 52.56 -27.77 -17.83
N PRO A 431 53.61 -27.04 -18.25
CA PRO A 431 53.96 -26.90 -19.65
C PRO A 431 54.42 -28.27 -20.18
N VAL A 432 53.83 -28.71 -21.29
CA VAL A 432 54.39 -29.78 -22.12
C VAL A 432 55.68 -29.27 -22.73
N ASP A 433 56.75 -29.34 -21.95
CA ASP A 433 58.13 -29.12 -22.38
C ASP A 433 58.58 -30.39 -23.11
N GLY A 434 58.44 -30.38 -24.43
CA GLY A 434 58.93 -31.47 -25.25
C GLY A 434 58.32 -31.51 -26.63
N LEU A 435 58.93 -30.76 -27.57
CA LEU A 435 59.23 -31.17 -28.95
C LEU A 435 59.43 -29.94 -29.84
N LEU A 436 60.65 -29.39 -29.81
CA LEU A 436 61.23 -28.72 -30.98
C LEU A 436 62.70 -29.16 -31.08
N ASP A 437 62.91 -30.21 -31.85
CA ASP A 437 64.22 -30.65 -32.34
C ASP A 437 64.48 -29.96 -33.70
N PRO A 438 65.65 -29.37 -33.95
CA PRO A 438 65.89 -28.55 -35.13
C PRO A 438 66.41 -29.38 -36.31
N SER A 439 65.92 -29.08 -37.51
CA SER A 439 66.51 -29.51 -38.79
C SER A 439 66.48 -28.35 -39.76
#